data_AF-A0AAW8JHI4-F1
#
_entry.id   AF-A0AAW8JHI4-F1
#
_cell.length_a   1.000
_cell.length_b   1.000
_cell.length_c   1.000
_cell.angle_alpha   90.00
_cell.angle_beta   90.00
_cell.angle_gamma   90.00
#
_symmetry.space_group_name_H-M   'P 1'
#
loop_
_entity.id
_entity.type
_entity.pdbx_description
1 polymer ?
#
loop_
_entity_poly.entity_id
_entity_poly.type
_entity_poly.pdbx_seq_one_letter_code
_entity_poly.pdbx_strand_id
1 'polypeptide(L)'
;MKLIIFICALFAISNSFAGSNLSFEDQYYRLLTKYIEAQTQGSDVYRYSDGSEVTNLADKIKIQAERDCKTWRANKAFTAYIVDNFKAYETLIDKPFFIKASKAEWTTDLKDLDEKLNNPENNCQ
;
A
#
# COMPACT_ATOMS: atom_id res chain seq x y z
N MET A 1 36.75 -7.11 50.30
CA MET A 1 36.72 -5.84 49.54
C MET A 1 36.75 -6.16 48.05
N LYS A 2 35.78 -5.61 47.32
CA LYS A 2 35.80 -5.18 45.91
C LYS A 2 36.85 -5.82 44.99
N LEU A 3 36.39 -6.61 44.02
CA LEU A 3 36.43 -6.21 42.60
C LEU A 3 35.52 -7.13 41.79
N ILE A 4 34.50 -6.49 41.23
CA ILE A 4 33.46 -7.04 40.37
C ILE A 4 33.90 -6.77 38.92
N ILE A 5 33.34 -7.56 38.00
CA ILE A 5 33.05 -7.28 36.58
C ILE A 5 34.20 -7.56 35.59
N PHE A 6 33.95 -8.47 34.64
CA PHE A 6 33.88 -8.19 33.18
C PHE A 6 34.22 -9.40 32.30
N ILE A 7 33.41 -10.47 32.29
CA ILE A 7 33.33 -11.36 31.11
C ILE A 7 31.89 -11.89 30.93
N CYS A 8 30.95 -10.97 30.70
CA CYS A 8 29.63 -11.28 30.11
C CYS A 8 29.35 -10.33 28.94
N ALA A 9 30.36 -10.07 28.10
CA ALA A 9 30.24 -9.18 26.95
C ALA A 9 30.74 -9.85 25.68
N LEU A 10 30.18 -11.01 25.32
CA LEU A 10 30.37 -11.61 23.99
C LEU A 10 29.12 -12.29 23.42
N PHE A 11 27.94 -12.03 24.00
CA PHE A 11 26.64 -12.46 23.43
C PHE A 11 25.67 -11.30 23.18
N ALA A 12 26.20 -10.08 22.98
CA ALA A 12 25.51 -9.13 22.14
C ALA A 12 25.90 -9.43 20.69
N ILE A 13 25.45 -10.58 20.17
CA ILE A 13 25.19 -10.69 18.75
C ILE A 13 24.07 -9.68 18.56
N SER A 14 24.45 -8.45 18.23
CA SER A 14 23.55 -7.52 17.60
C SER A 14 23.01 -8.26 16.40
N ASN A 15 21.83 -8.87 16.54
CA ASN A 15 20.85 -8.87 15.49
C ASN A 15 20.50 -7.39 15.25
N SER A 16 21.48 -6.65 14.75
CA SER A 16 21.24 -5.56 13.84
C SER A 16 20.64 -6.29 12.64
N PHE A 17 19.34 -6.57 12.75
CA PHE A 17 18.46 -6.42 11.62
C PHE A 17 18.75 -4.99 11.17
N ALA A 18 19.77 -4.85 10.31
CA ALA A 18 19.85 -3.74 9.40
C ALA A 18 18.54 -3.86 8.65
N GLY A 19 17.50 -3.20 9.18
CA GLY A 19 16.27 -2.99 8.45
C GLY A 19 16.74 -2.32 7.20
N SER A 20 16.82 -3.10 6.11
CA SER A 20 17.17 -2.56 4.81
C SER A 20 16.09 -1.52 4.58
N ASN A 21 16.43 -0.24 4.72
CA ASN A 21 15.60 0.82 4.18
C ASN A 21 15.53 0.49 2.70
N LEU A 22 14.41 -0.12 2.29
CA LEU A 22 14.16 -0.45 0.90
C LEU A 22 14.37 0.84 0.11
N SER A 23 15.06 0.74 -1.02
CA SER A 23 15.23 1.91 -1.87
C SER A 23 13.86 2.48 -2.24
N PHE A 24 13.82 3.78 -2.56
CA PHE A 24 12.55 4.39 -2.97
C PHE A 24 11.92 3.63 -4.14
N GLU A 25 12.75 3.18 -5.09
CA GLU A 25 12.35 2.41 -6.27
C GLU A 25 11.76 1.04 -5.89
N ASP A 26 12.38 0.29 -4.97
CA ASP A 26 11.83 -1.00 -4.50
C ASP A 26 10.48 -0.82 -3.81
N GLN A 27 10.37 0.21 -2.99
CA GLN A 27 9.15 0.51 -2.25
C GLN A 27 8.02 0.99 -3.18
N TYR A 28 8.37 1.76 -4.21
CA TYR A 28 7.48 2.18 -5.29
C TYR A 28 6.88 0.97 -6.00
N TYR A 29 7.73 0.07 -6.52
CA TYR A 29 7.26 -1.12 -7.24
C TYR A 29 6.43 -2.03 -6.33
N ARG A 30 6.85 -2.22 -5.08
CA ARG A 30 6.08 -3.04 -4.12
C ARG A 30 4.67 -2.50 -3.90
N LEU A 31 4.50 -1.17 -3.77
CA LEU A 31 3.19 -0.56 -3.58
C LEU A 31 2.37 -0.55 -4.86
N LEU A 32 3.02 -0.30 -6.01
CA LEU A 32 2.38 -0.39 -7.33
C LEU A 32 1.84 -1.81 -7.58
N THR A 33 2.62 -2.85 -7.29
CA THR A 33 2.18 -4.24 -7.39
C THR A 33 0.96 -4.50 -6.51
N LYS A 34 0.96 -4.07 -5.25
CA LYS A 34 -0.21 -4.22 -4.36
C LYS A 34 -1.45 -3.51 -4.90
N TYR A 35 -1.28 -2.34 -5.48
CA TYR A 35 -2.36 -1.60 -6.11
C TYR A 35 -2.92 -2.36 -7.33
N ILE A 36 -2.06 -2.84 -8.22
CA ILE A 36 -2.45 -3.65 -9.40
C ILE A 36 -3.12 -4.96 -8.98
N GLU A 37 -2.61 -5.64 -7.96
CA GLU A 37 -3.23 -6.85 -7.39
C GLU A 37 -4.62 -6.57 -6.83
N ALA A 38 -4.81 -5.43 -6.15
CA ALA A 38 -6.13 -5.05 -5.65
C ALA A 38 -7.12 -4.74 -6.79
N GLN A 39 -6.66 -4.05 -7.85
CA GLN A 39 -7.49 -3.79 -9.04
C GLN A 39 -7.88 -5.07 -9.78
N THR A 40 -6.94 -5.98 -9.99
CA THR A 40 -7.18 -7.24 -10.72
C THR A 40 -8.15 -8.14 -9.96
N GLN A 41 -8.01 -8.26 -8.63
CA GLN A 41 -8.98 -8.97 -7.79
C GLN A 41 -10.36 -8.30 -7.76
N GLY A 42 -10.44 -7.00 -8.05
CA GLY A 42 -11.70 -6.28 -8.24
C GLY A 42 -12.50 -6.77 -9.45
N SER A 43 -11.82 -7.26 -10.50
CA SER A 43 -12.41 -7.62 -11.79
C SER A 43 -12.91 -9.08 -11.92
N ASP A 44 -12.71 -9.91 -10.90
CA ASP A 44 -13.09 -11.32 -10.92
C ASP A 44 -14.62 -11.54 -10.84
N VAL A 45 -15.12 -12.64 -11.40
CA VAL A 45 -16.51 -13.09 -11.21
C VAL A 45 -16.81 -13.18 -9.71
N TYR A 46 -17.91 -12.56 -9.27
CA TYR A 46 -18.34 -12.60 -7.86
C TYR A 46 -18.64 -14.03 -7.46
N ARG A 47 -17.91 -14.55 -6.46
CA ARG A 47 -18.14 -15.88 -5.91
C ARG A 47 -18.28 -15.82 -4.40
N TYR A 48 -19.15 -16.65 -3.85
CA TYR A 48 -19.22 -16.92 -2.42
C TYR A 48 -17.99 -17.76 -1.99
N SER A 49 -17.80 -17.93 -0.68
CA SER A 49 -16.67 -18.69 -0.12
C SER A 49 -16.67 -20.17 -0.50
N ASP A 50 -17.82 -20.72 -0.89
CA ASP A 50 -17.97 -22.08 -1.40
C ASP A 50 -17.66 -22.22 -2.90
N GLY A 51 -17.32 -21.12 -3.58
CA GLY A 51 -16.98 -21.07 -5.01
C GLY A 51 -18.17 -20.91 -5.95
N SER A 52 -19.41 -20.88 -5.43
CA SER A 52 -20.60 -20.62 -6.24
C SER A 52 -20.69 -19.16 -6.69
N GLU A 53 -21.29 -18.91 -7.85
CA GLU A 53 -21.45 -17.55 -8.37
C GLU A 53 -22.49 -16.77 -7.56
N VAL A 54 -22.16 -15.52 -7.23
CA VAL A 54 -23.08 -14.60 -6.57
C VAL A 54 -24.12 -14.17 -7.60
N THR A 55 -25.38 -14.52 -7.39
CA THR A 55 -26.49 -14.15 -8.29
C THR A 55 -27.35 -13.02 -7.72
N ASN A 56 -27.35 -12.85 -6.39
CA ASN A 56 -28.08 -11.78 -5.71
C ASN A 56 -27.43 -10.40 -5.97
N LEU A 57 -28.22 -9.44 -6.44
CA LEU A 57 -27.75 -8.08 -6.74
C LEU A 57 -27.24 -7.34 -5.50
N ALA A 58 -27.90 -7.48 -4.35
CA ALA A 58 -27.48 -6.81 -3.12
C ALA A 58 -26.11 -7.32 -2.66
N ASP A 59 -25.87 -8.63 -2.76
CA ASP A 59 -24.58 -9.23 -2.44
C ASP A 59 -23.49 -8.79 -3.43
N LYS A 60 -23.80 -8.69 -4.73
CA LYS A 60 -22.88 -8.14 -5.73
C LYS A 60 -22.45 -6.72 -5.39
N ILE A 61 -23.41 -5.86 -5.05
CA ILE A 61 -23.14 -4.45 -4.67
C ILE A 61 -22.25 -4.41 -3.43
N LYS A 62 -22.54 -5.22 -2.41
CA LYS A 62 -21.73 -5.29 -1.19
C LYS A 62 -20.29 -5.74 -1.47
N ILE A 63 -20.13 -6.84 -2.22
CA ILE A 63 -18.80 -7.36 -2.57
C ILE A 63 -18.04 -6.37 -3.44
N GLN A 64 -18.72 -5.68 -4.36
CA GLN A 64 -18.09 -4.63 -5.17
C GLN A 64 -17.60 -3.49 -4.30
N ALA A 65 -18.42 -3.00 -3.36
CA ALA A 65 -18.01 -1.97 -2.42
C ALA A 65 -16.78 -2.40 -1.60
N GLU A 66 -16.75 -3.63 -1.09
CA GLU A 66 -15.58 -4.17 -0.37
C GLU A 66 -14.31 -4.19 -1.25
N ARG A 67 -14.44 -4.60 -2.52
CA ARG A 67 -13.35 -4.61 -3.51
C ARG A 67 -12.86 -3.21 -3.86
N ASP A 68 -13.79 -2.27 -4.05
CA ASP A 68 -13.48 -0.86 -4.32
C ASP A 68 -12.71 -0.24 -3.15
N CYS A 69 -13.18 -0.45 -1.92
CA CYS A 69 -12.48 0.01 -0.72
C CYS A 69 -11.07 -0.59 -0.61
N LYS A 70 -10.90 -1.88 -0.91
CA LYS A 70 -9.56 -2.51 -0.94
C LYS A 70 -8.64 -1.84 -1.96
N THR A 71 -9.16 -1.57 -3.15
CA THR A 71 -8.44 -0.91 -4.24
C THR A 71 -8.04 0.51 -3.87
N TRP A 72 -8.97 1.30 -3.31
CA TRP A 72 -8.70 2.67 -2.90
C TRP A 72 -7.70 2.75 -1.74
N ARG A 73 -7.75 1.83 -0.77
CA ARG A 73 -6.74 1.76 0.29
C ARG A 73 -5.35 1.44 -0.25
N ALA A 74 -5.24 0.51 -1.20
CA ALA A 74 -3.96 0.18 -1.83
C ALA A 74 -3.43 1.37 -2.66
N ASN A 75 -4.31 2.03 -3.43
CA ASN A 75 -3.94 3.22 -4.19
C ASN A 75 -3.50 4.36 -3.26
N LYS A 76 -4.23 4.61 -2.16
CA LYS A 76 -3.87 5.64 -1.18
C LYS A 76 -2.49 5.39 -0.61
N ALA A 77 -2.15 4.15 -0.24
CA ALA A 77 -0.84 3.82 0.28
C ALA A 77 0.28 4.07 -0.76
N PHE A 78 0.03 3.74 -2.03
CA PHE A 78 0.95 4.01 -3.13
C PHE A 78 1.14 5.51 -3.39
N THR A 79 0.05 6.24 -3.56
CA THR A 79 0.05 7.69 -3.80
C THR A 79 0.67 8.47 -2.63
N ALA A 80 0.31 8.14 -1.39
CA ALA A 80 0.88 8.80 -0.21
C ALA A 80 2.41 8.63 -0.16
N TYR A 81 2.90 7.42 -0.46
CA TYR A 81 4.34 7.17 -0.48
C TYR A 81 5.07 8.06 -1.51
N ILE A 82 4.48 8.27 -2.69
CA ILE A 82 5.03 9.17 -3.71
C ILE A 82 5.01 10.61 -3.23
N VAL A 83 3.90 11.09 -2.68
CA VAL A 83 3.78 12.47 -2.18
C VAL A 83 4.80 12.74 -1.06
N ASP A 84 4.93 11.83 -0.11
CA ASP A 84 5.85 11.93 1.03
C ASP A 84 7.32 11.91 0.58
N ASN A 85 7.61 11.22 -0.52
CA ASN A 85 8.98 11.03 -1.05
C ASN A 85 9.16 11.69 -2.42
N PHE A 86 8.42 12.78 -2.69
CA PHE A 86 8.32 13.33 -4.05
C PHE A 86 9.67 13.73 -4.66
N LYS A 87 10.63 14.19 -3.85
CA LYS A 87 11.99 14.51 -4.33
C LYS A 87 12.69 13.30 -4.94
N ALA A 88 12.57 12.12 -4.33
CA ALA A 88 13.15 10.90 -4.86
C ALA A 88 12.42 10.46 -6.13
N TYR A 89 11.09 10.52 -6.12
CA TYR A 89 10.25 10.26 -7.29
C TYR A 89 10.61 11.15 -8.49
N GLU A 90 10.75 12.46 -8.28
CA GLU A 90 11.06 13.44 -9.33
C GLU A 90 12.37 13.12 -10.04
N THR A 91 13.38 12.59 -9.33
CA THR A 91 14.65 12.17 -9.94
C THR A 91 14.53 10.92 -10.81
N LEU A 92 13.42 10.18 -10.71
CA LEU A 92 13.20 8.89 -11.37
C LEU A 92 12.03 8.92 -12.36
N ILE A 93 11.25 10.00 -12.42
CA ILE A 93 9.99 10.10 -13.18
C ILE A 93 10.15 9.80 -14.68
N ASP A 94 11.33 10.05 -15.24
CA ASP A 94 11.62 9.79 -16.64
C ASP A 94 12.12 8.37 -16.94
N LYS A 95 12.36 7.56 -15.90
CA LYS A 95 12.65 6.14 -16.08
C LYS A 95 11.41 5.40 -16.61
N PRO A 96 11.61 4.29 -17.35
CA PRO A 96 10.52 3.39 -17.69
C PRO A 96 9.75 2.91 -16.46
N PHE A 97 8.45 2.64 -16.64
CA PHE A 97 7.54 2.10 -15.61
C PHE A 97 7.20 3.04 -14.44
N PHE A 98 7.79 4.24 -14.39
CA PHE A 98 7.30 5.30 -13.52
C PHE A 98 6.12 6.01 -14.19
N ILE A 99 5.02 6.12 -13.46
CA ILE A 99 3.89 6.96 -13.84
C ILE A 99 4.39 8.40 -13.93
N LYS A 100 4.16 9.09 -15.05
CA LYS A 100 4.54 10.50 -15.23
C LYS A 100 3.41 11.40 -14.74
N ALA A 101 3.57 11.94 -13.54
CA ALA A 101 2.61 12.87 -12.94
C ALA A 101 3.33 13.89 -12.06
N SER A 102 2.83 15.12 -12.06
CA SER A 102 3.31 16.20 -11.22
C SER A 102 2.93 15.98 -9.74
N LYS A 103 3.58 16.71 -8.84
CA LYS A 103 3.22 16.69 -7.42
C LYS A 103 1.75 17.09 -7.18
N ALA A 104 1.26 18.06 -7.97
CA ALA A 104 -0.10 18.55 -7.87
C ALA A 104 -1.12 17.46 -8.23
N GLU A 105 -0.85 16.70 -9.30
CA GLU A 105 -1.67 15.54 -9.69
C GLU A 105 -1.69 14.50 -8.58
N TRP A 106 -0.53 14.08 -8.06
CA TRP A 106 -0.47 13.12 -6.95
C TRP A 106 -1.18 13.58 -5.68
N THR A 107 -1.07 14.87 -5.36
CA THR A 107 -1.74 15.44 -4.17
C THR A 107 -3.25 15.49 -4.36
N THR A 108 -3.71 15.77 -5.58
CA THR A 108 -5.13 15.75 -5.93
C THR A 108 -5.69 14.33 -5.82
N ASP A 109 -4.98 13.36 -6.42
CA ASP A 109 -5.34 11.94 -6.31
C ASP A 109 -5.40 11.47 -4.85
N LEU A 110 -4.46 11.91 -4.01
CA LEU A 110 -4.46 11.56 -2.59
C LEU A 110 -5.72 12.09 -1.88
N LYS A 111 -6.10 13.34 -2.16
CA LYS A 111 -7.29 13.98 -1.60
C LYS A 111 -8.56 13.25 -2.04
N ASP A 112 -8.67 12.92 -3.32
CA ASP A 112 -9.82 12.21 -3.87
C ASP A 112 -9.96 10.80 -3.26
N LEU A 113 -8.83 10.13 -3.01
CA LEU A 113 -8.80 8.83 -2.33
C LEU A 113 -9.22 8.94 -0.86
N ASP A 114 -8.80 10.00 -0.17
CA ASP A 114 -9.24 10.30 1.18
C ASP A 114 -10.75 10.57 1.23
N GLU A 115 -11.29 11.33 0.30
CA GLU A 115 -12.73 11.60 0.21
C GLU A 115 -13.51 10.30 -0.03
N LYS A 116 -13.06 9.46 -0.97
CA LYS A 116 -13.70 8.15 -1.26
C LYS A 116 -13.70 7.23 -0.03
N LEU A 117 -12.58 7.14 0.68
CA LEU A 117 -12.47 6.24 1.85
C LEU A 117 -13.23 6.73 3.07
N ASN A 118 -13.42 8.05 3.21
CA ASN A 118 -14.14 8.64 4.34
C ASN A 118 -15.62 8.94 4.03
N ASN A 119 -16.07 8.76 2.78
CA ASN A 119 -17.48 8.90 2.43
C ASN A 119 -18.29 7.75 3.05
N PRO A 120 -19.27 8.02 3.93
CA PRO A 120 -20.10 6.99 4.56
C PRO A 120 -20.90 6.16 3.54
N GLU A 121 -21.24 6.71 2.37
CA GLU A 121 -21.97 5.99 1.31
C GLU A 121 -21.15 4.84 0.72
N ASN A 122 -19.82 4.94 0.77
CA ASN A 122 -18.92 3.94 0.21
C ASN A 122 -18.65 2.76 1.17
N ASN A 123 -19.07 2.86 2.43
CA ASN A 123 -18.92 1.79 3.44
C ASN A 123 -17.48 1.25 3.59
N CYS A 124 -16.48 2.13 3.49
CA CYS A 124 -15.06 1.78 3.64
C CYS A 124 -14.54 1.88 5.09
N GLN A 125 -15.43 1.99 6.08
CA GLN A 125 -15.06 2.00 7.51
C GLN A 125 -14.95 0.60 8.08
#